data_AF-A0A959S8U1-F1
#
_entry.id   AF-A0A959S8U1-F1
#
_cell.length_a   1.000
_cell.length_b   1.000
_cell.length_c   1.000
_cell.angle_alpha   90.00
_cell.angle_beta   90.00
_cell.angle_gamma   90.00
#
_symmetry.space_group_name_H-M   'P 1'
#
loop_
_entity.id
_entity.type
_entity.pdbx_description
1 polymer ?
#
loop_
_entity_poly.entity_id
_entity_poly.type
_entity_poly.pdbx_seq_one_letter_code
_entity_poly.pdbx_strand_id
1 'polypeptide(L)'
;MSKIKVTKPVVELDGDEMTRIIWKWIKDELILPYVDVPIEYYDLGMEHRDATDDKVTVEAANAIKKHSVGIKCATITPDEA
;
A
#
# COMPACT_ATOMS: atom_id res chain seq x y z
N MET A 1 -6.28 -25.89 -2.07
CA MET A 1 -7.03 -25.32 -0.92
C MET A 1 -7.79 -24.09 -1.40
N SER A 2 -8.95 -23.79 -0.84
CA SER A 2 -9.63 -22.50 -1.07
C SER A 2 -8.89 -21.39 -0.32
N LYS A 3 -8.80 -20.20 -0.92
CA LYS A 3 -8.21 -19.02 -0.24
C LYS A 3 -9.05 -18.62 0.98
N ILE A 4 -8.39 -18.10 2.01
CA ILE A 4 -9.01 -17.50 3.19
C ILE A 4 -9.71 -16.22 2.73
N LYS A 5 -11.03 -16.12 2.98
CA LYS A 5 -11.84 -14.96 2.57
C LYS A 5 -11.81 -13.88 3.64
N VAL A 6 -11.42 -12.67 3.26
CA VAL A 6 -11.50 -11.49 4.12
C VAL A 6 -12.69 -10.64 3.70
N THR A 7 -13.53 -10.22 4.66
CA THR A 7 -14.81 -9.56 4.38
C THR A 7 -14.72 -8.04 4.30
N LYS A 8 -13.67 -7.43 4.86
CA LYS A 8 -13.43 -5.98 4.84
C LYS A 8 -12.16 -5.67 4.08
N PRO A 9 -12.09 -4.53 3.37
CA PRO A 9 -10.89 -4.14 2.65
C PRO A 9 -9.76 -3.77 3.62
N VAL A 10 -8.54 -3.89 3.13
CA VAL A 10 -7.34 -3.30 3.72
C VAL A 10 -6.84 -2.19 2.82
N VAL A 11 -6.32 -1.11 3.41
CA VAL A 11 -5.70 -0.04 2.65
C VAL A 11 -4.22 -0.36 2.48
N GLU A 12 -3.77 -0.45 1.23
CA GLU A 12 -2.38 -0.70 0.89
C GLU A 12 -1.72 0.60 0.44
N LEU A 13 -0.61 0.93 1.11
CA LEU A 13 0.22 2.09 0.86
C LEU A 13 1.55 1.59 0.29
N ASP A 14 1.72 1.64 -1.03
CA ASP A 14 2.96 1.20 -1.69
C ASP A 14 4.10 2.20 -1.46
N GLY A 15 5.34 1.79 -1.71
CA GLY A 15 6.52 2.50 -1.27
C GLY A 15 7.59 2.69 -2.33
N ASP A 16 8.83 2.83 -1.86
CA ASP A 16 9.99 3.20 -2.66
C ASP A 16 11.10 2.13 -2.64
N GLU A 17 11.97 2.21 -3.64
CA GLU A 17 13.24 1.47 -3.77
C GLU A 17 13.12 -0.05 -3.53
N MET A 18 14.05 -0.63 -2.78
CA MET A 18 14.11 -2.06 -2.52
C MET A 18 12.89 -2.57 -1.74
N THR A 19 12.29 -1.72 -0.91
CA THR A 19 11.10 -2.13 -0.15
C THR A 19 9.90 -2.35 -1.05
N ARG A 20 9.73 -1.57 -2.12
CA ARG A 20 8.68 -1.76 -3.13
C ARG A 20 8.79 -3.12 -3.82
N ILE A 21 10.02 -3.53 -4.16
CA ILE A 21 10.29 -4.83 -4.80
C ILE A 21 9.97 -5.98 -3.85
N ILE A 22 10.48 -5.92 -2.62
CA ILE A 22 10.23 -6.94 -1.59
C ILE A 22 8.74 -7.00 -1.25
N TRP A 23 8.06 -5.86 -1.19
CA TRP A 23 6.63 -5.77 -0.89
C TRP A 23 5.80 -6.52 -1.94
N LYS A 24 6.13 -6.37 -3.23
CA LYS A 24 5.52 -7.15 -4.30
C LYS A 24 5.73 -8.65 -4.10
N TRP A 25 6.95 -9.09 -3.78
CA TRP A 25 7.23 -10.52 -3.55
C TRP A 25 6.47 -11.08 -2.35
N ILE A 26 6.41 -10.35 -1.23
CA ILE A 26 5.63 -10.75 -0.06
C ILE A 26 4.17 -10.94 -0.45
N LYS A 27 3.57 -10.00 -1.18
CA LYS A 27 2.17 -10.12 -1.61
C LYS A 27 1.97 -11.33 -2.53
N ASP A 28 2.79 -11.45 -3.55
CA ASP A 28 2.61 -12.43 -4.62
C ASP A 28 2.93 -13.87 -4.16
N GLU A 29 3.90 -14.04 -3.26
CA GLU A 29 4.35 -15.36 -2.81
C GLU A 29 3.72 -15.79 -1.48
N LEU A 30 3.48 -14.84 -0.56
CA LEU A 30 3.13 -15.18 0.82
C LEU A 30 1.71 -14.80 1.23
N ILE A 31 1.04 -13.90 0.50
CA ILE A 31 -0.30 -13.40 0.89
C ILE A 31 -1.37 -13.81 -0.11
N LEU A 32 -1.32 -13.30 -1.34
CA LEU A 32 -2.36 -13.45 -2.36
C LEU A 32 -2.59 -14.90 -2.83
N PRO A 33 -1.63 -15.84 -2.76
CA PRO A 33 -1.92 -17.26 -3.01
C PRO A 33 -2.86 -17.87 -1.99
N TYR A 34 -2.87 -17.35 -0.76
CA TYR A 34 -3.56 -17.95 0.39
C TYR A 34 -4.76 -17.14 0.88
N VAL A 35 -4.76 -15.82 0.65
CA VAL A 35 -5.77 -14.88 1.13
C VAL A 35 -6.44 -14.18 -0.04
N ASP A 36 -7.75 -14.17 -0.05
CA ASP A 36 -8.57 -13.34 -0.93
C ASP A 36 -9.10 -12.17 -0.12
N VAL A 37 -8.43 -11.03 -0.27
CA VAL A 37 -8.67 -9.80 0.47
C VAL A 37 -8.91 -8.65 -0.51
N PRO A 38 -9.98 -7.86 -0.33
CA PRO A 38 -10.15 -6.62 -1.07
C PRO A 38 -9.07 -5.61 -0.67
N ILE A 39 -8.38 -5.03 -1.65
CA ILE A 39 -7.30 -4.06 -1.40
C ILE A 39 -7.71 -2.72 -2.02
N GLU A 40 -7.72 -1.67 -1.20
CA GLU A 40 -7.80 -0.27 -1.65
C GLU A 40 -6.37 0.26 -1.73
N TYR A 41 -5.87 0.46 -2.94
CA TYR A 41 -4.45 0.70 -3.21
C TYR A 41 -4.14 2.18 -3.41
N TYR A 42 -3.04 2.64 -2.81
CA TYR A 42 -2.48 3.98 -2.96
C TYR A 42 -0.97 3.89 -3.21
N ASP A 43 -0.50 4.53 -4.28
CA ASP A 43 0.92 4.60 -4.60
C ASP A 43 1.56 5.81 -3.89
N LEU A 44 2.41 5.55 -2.90
CA LEU A 44 3.16 6.60 -2.19
C LEU A 44 4.63 6.62 -2.61
N GLY A 45 4.93 6.04 -3.78
CA GLY A 45 6.22 6.25 -4.43
C GLY A 45 6.48 7.74 -4.60
N MET A 46 7.74 8.15 -4.47
CA MET A 46 8.16 9.55 -4.50
C MET A 46 7.64 10.28 -5.74
N GLU A 47 7.76 9.67 -6.92
CA GLU A 47 7.27 10.24 -8.19
C GLU A 47 5.75 10.47 -8.20
N HIS A 48 4.98 9.57 -7.58
CA HIS A 48 3.52 9.70 -7.54
C HIS A 48 3.06 10.73 -6.50
N ARG A 49 3.78 10.82 -5.37
CA ARG A 49 3.56 11.90 -4.41
C ARG A 49 3.86 13.26 -5.03
N ASP A 50 4.96 13.40 -5.75
CA ASP A 50 5.30 14.65 -6.45
C ASP A 50 4.24 15.00 -7.51
N ALA A 51 3.86 14.05 -8.37
CA ALA A 51 2.85 14.24 -9.41
C ALA A 51 1.45 14.63 -8.89
N THR A 52 1.16 14.38 -7.61
CA THR A 52 -0.14 14.65 -7.00
C THR A 52 -0.12 15.81 -6.01
N ASP A 53 0.98 16.57 -5.91
CA ASP A 53 1.21 17.55 -4.83
C ASP A 53 0.97 16.94 -3.44
N ASP A 54 1.40 15.69 -3.24
CA ASP A 54 1.24 14.87 -2.03
C ASP A 54 -0.23 14.60 -1.62
N LYS A 55 -1.21 14.88 -2.49
CA LYS A 55 -2.64 14.60 -2.21
C LYS A 55 -2.90 13.10 -1.97
N VAL A 56 -2.19 12.22 -2.68
CA VAL A 56 -2.30 10.76 -2.52
C VAL A 56 -2.02 10.31 -1.08
N THR A 57 -1.11 11.00 -0.37
CA THR A 57 -0.77 10.72 1.04
C THR A 57 -1.94 11.02 1.96
N VAL A 58 -2.63 12.14 1.73
CA VAL A 58 -3.82 12.53 2.50
C VAL A 58 -5.00 11.60 2.20
N GLU A 59 -5.18 11.22 0.94
CA GLU A 59 -6.22 10.26 0.51
C GLU A 59 -6.01 8.89 1.16
N ALA A 60 -4.78 8.37 1.13
CA ALA A 60 -4.44 7.11 1.80
C ALA A 60 -4.72 7.16 3.30
N ALA A 61 -4.38 8.26 3.98
CA ALA A 61 -4.68 8.44 5.40
C ALA A 61 -6.20 8.46 5.68
N ASN A 62 -7.00 9.11 4.83
CA ASN A 62 -8.45 9.11 4.93
C ASN A 62 -9.06 7.74 4.67
N ALA A 63 -8.52 6.98 3.71
CA ALA A 63 -8.93 5.60 3.46
C ALA A 63 -8.65 4.71 4.67
N ILE A 64 -7.48 4.83 5.31
CA ILE A 64 -7.18 4.10 6.55
C ILE A 64 -8.20 4.48 7.63
N LYS A 65 -8.50 5.77 7.79
CA LYS A 65 -9.50 6.23 8.76
C LYS A 65 -10.89 5.60 8.50
N LYS A 66 -11.29 5.45 7.24
CA LYS A 66 -12.55 4.80 6.82
C LYS A 66 -12.54 3.30 7.05
N HIS A 67 -11.43 2.61 6.78
CA HIS A 67 -11.34 1.14 6.80
C HIS A 67 -10.69 0.55 8.06
N SER A 68 -10.17 1.40 8.94
CA SER A 68 -9.49 1.10 10.22
C SER A 68 -8.17 0.32 10.12
N VAL A 69 -7.82 -0.24 8.95
CA VAL A 69 -6.62 -1.06 8.77
C VAL A 69 -5.86 -0.57 7.54
N GLY A 70 -4.59 -0.24 7.75
CA GLY A 70 -3.65 0.12 6.69
C GLY A 70 -2.35 -0.66 6.82
N ILE A 71 -1.73 -0.98 5.69
CA ILE A 71 -0.40 -1.58 5.63
C ILE A 71 0.45 -0.72 4.71
N LYS A 72 1.62 -0.30 5.21
CA LYS A 72 2.46 0.70 4.55
C LYS A 72 3.85 0.14 4.27
N CYS A 73 4.24 0.18 2.99
CA CYS A 73 5.62 0.02 2.57
C CYS A 73 6.45 1.27 2.91
N ALA A 74 7.76 1.10 3.12
CA ALA A 74 8.63 2.23 3.43
C ALA A 74 8.69 3.21 2.25
N THR A 75 8.74 4.50 2.55
CA THR A 75 8.75 5.59 1.56
C THR A 75 9.93 6.52 1.84
N ILE A 76 10.51 7.07 0.79
CA ILE A 76 11.54 8.10 0.89
C ILE A 76 10.94 9.37 1.52
N THR A 77 11.65 9.95 2.49
CA THR A 77 11.44 11.36 2.84
C THR A 77 12.53 12.13 2.13
N PRO A 78 12.22 12.93 1.10
CA PRO A 78 13.24 13.66 0.36
C PRO A 78 13.95 14.63 1.32
N ASP A 79 15.27 14.71 1.21
CA ASP A 79 16.05 15.81 1.76
C ASP A 79 15.98 17.04 0.85
N GLU A 80 16.73 18.10 1.16
CA GLU A 80 16.67 19.38 0.44
C GLU A 80 16.79 19.18 -1.08
N ALA A 81 15.85 19.77 -1.83
CA ALA A 81 15.79 19.78 -3.29
C ALA A 81 16.80 20.73 -3.95
#